data_AF-A0A2H0VZ03-F1
#
_entry.id   AF-A0A2H0VZ03-F1
#
_cell.length_a   1.000
_cell.length_b   1.000
_cell.length_c   1.000
_cell.angle_alpha   90.00
_cell.angle_beta   90.00
_cell.angle_gamma   90.00
#
_symmetry.space_group_name_H-M   'P 1'
#
loop_
_entity.id
_entity.type
_entity.pdbx_description
1 polymer ?
#
loop_
_entity_poly.entity_id
_entity_poly.type
_entity_poly.pdbx_seq_one_letter_code
_entity_poly.pdbx_strand_id
1 'polypeptide(L)'
;MSDSYTVDRKSASEALGISLRTLDRYIRGGRLTARKINGFIRLNGNEVKSFNSGYVPRADVGDHEMDDSHRIHRSINNFAAQDGPAIDVHAEVGRILGEDVVKEDKSESVYEILFKEARDDIKEYQQKLEIANYRVGQLEAQVQHSVPLLEFKAEGRKSEAKVEKIKSIARNYLQTAKSLENQLELEKVNSKVYIILLAVILGLQPILWWLLQK
;
A
#
# COMPACT_ATOMS: atom_id res chain seq x y z
N MET A 1 -11.29 40.12 13.70
CA MET A 1 -11.97 39.30 14.72
C MET A 1 -11.17 38.02 14.86
N SER A 2 -10.75 37.66 16.06
CA SER A 2 -9.84 36.53 16.27
C SER A 2 -10.53 35.20 16.00
N ASP A 3 -10.06 34.46 14.99
CA ASP A 3 -10.50 33.09 14.70
C ASP A 3 -10.06 32.15 15.83
N SER A 4 -10.88 32.04 16.86
CA SER A 4 -10.61 31.17 18.01
C SER A 4 -10.97 29.72 17.66
N TYR A 5 -10.01 29.00 17.06
CA TYR A 5 -10.07 27.56 16.85
C TYR A 5 -9.82 26.81 18.17
N THR A 6 -10.84 26.78 19.03
CA THR A 6 -10.75 26.25 20.40
C THR A 6 -11.51 24.94 20.59
N VAL A 7 -12.44 24.59 19.69
CA VAL A 7 -13.35 23.46 19.91
C VAL A 7 -12.81 22.19 19.27
N ASP A 8 -12.69 21.13 20.06
CA ASP A 8 -12.27 19.81 19.58
C ASP A 8 -13.42 19.09 18.87
N ARG A 9 -13.09 18.14 17.98
CA ARG A 9 -14.05 17.35 17.19
C ARG A 9 -15.14 16.68 18.03
N LYS A 10 -14.77 16.13 19.19
CA LYS A 10 -15.73 15.44 20.08
C LYS A 10 -16.75 16.44 20.66
N SER A 11 -16.28 17.54 21.22
CA SER A 11 -17.13 18.59 21.77
C SER A 11 -18.00 19.25 20.70
N ALA A 12 -17.50 19.42 19.47
CA ALA A 12 -18.31 19.93 18.36
C ALA A 12 -19.40 18.94 17.92
N SER A 13 -19.14 17.63 17.93
CA SER A 13 -20.14 16.62 17.59
C SER A 13 -21.28 16.56 18.61
N GLU A 14 -20.94 16.69 19.89
CA GLU A 14 -21.92 16.75 20.98
C GLU A 14 -22.75 18.03 20.92
N ALA A 15 -22.12 19.19 20.67
CA ALA A 15 -22.82 20.47 20.56
C ALA A 15 -23.81 20.54 19.38
N LEU A 16 -23.53 19.81 18.30
CA LEU A 16 -24.37 19.74 17.10
C LEU A 16 -25.34 18.55 17.11
N GLY A 17 -25.25 17.63 18.08
CA GLY A 17 -26.07 16.42 18.12
C GLY A 17 -25.87 15.48 16.92
N ILE A 18 -24.68 15.51 16.29
CA ILE A 18 -24.37 14.69 15.11
C ILE A 18 -23.23 13.71 15.37
N SER A 19 -23.16 12.65 14.57
CA SER A 19 -22.03 11.72 14.65
C SER A 19 -20.70 12.39 14.24
N LEU A 20 -19.58 11.93 14.81
CA LEU A 20 -18.23 12.36 14.41
C LEU A 20 -17.98 12.22 12.90
N ARG A 21 -18.53 11.18 12.27
CA ARG A 21 -18.42 10.94 10.82
C ARG A 21 -19.16 12.02 10.02
N THR A 22 -20.33 12.44 10.50
CA THR A 22 -21.11 13.52 9.88
C THR A 22 -20.38 14.86 10.02
N LEU A 23 -19.81 15.12 11.20
CA LEU A 23 -18.97 16.29 11.43
C LEU A 23 -17.78 16.33 10.45
N ASP A 24 -17.07 15.20 10.29
CA ASP A 24 -15.95 15.11 9.35
C ASP A 24 -16.37 15.36 7.90
N ARG A 25 -17.58 14.93 7.52
CA ARG A 25 -18.14 15.21 6.19
C ARG A 25 -18.41 16.70 6.01
N TYR A 26 -18.87 17.40 7.05
CA TYR A 26 -19.09 18.85 7.01
C TYR A 26 -17.79 19.64 6.95
N ILE A 27 -16.74 19.19 7.66
CA ILE A 27 -15.40 19.76 7.55
C ILE A 27 -14.86 19.56 6.12
N ARG A 28 -14.94 18.33 5.58
CA ARG A 28 -14.49 18.03 4.20
C ARG A 28 -15.29 18.77 3.12
N GLY A 29 -16.58 19.01 3.38
CA GLY A 29 -17.47 19.73 2.47
C GLY A 29 -17.40 21.25 2.59
N GLY A 30 -16.48 21.81 3.39
CA GLY A 30 -16.31 23.25 3.54
C GLY A 30 -17.46 23.96 4.27
N ARG A 31 -18.32 23.22 4.99
CA ARG A 31 -19.44 23.78 5.75
C ARG A 31 -19.08 24.24 7.17
N LEU A 32 -17.93 23.78 7.66
CA LEU A 32 -17.34 24.16 8.94
C LEU A 32 -15.84 24.38 8.72
N THR A 33 -15.31 25.54 9.12
CA THR A 33 -13.88 25.80 9.08
C THR A 33 -13.16 25.04 10.20
N ALA A 34 -12.09 24.34 9.83
CA ALA A 34 -11.27 23.60 10.76
C ALA A 34 -9.78 23.83 10.47
N ARG A 35 -8.98 23.93 11.54
CA ARG A 35 -7.53 24.08 11.44
C ARG A 35 -6.84 22.95 12.20
N LYS A 36 -5.77 22.41 11.62
CA LYS A 36 -4.92 21.42 12.29
C LYS A 36 -3.88 22.15 13.15
N ILE A 37 -3.98 22.01 14.46
CA ILE A 37 -3.05 22.61 15.44
C ILE A 37 -2.46 21.46 16.27
N ASN A 38 -1.14 21.29 16.25
CA ASN A 38 -0.43 20.23 16.99
C ASN A 38 -0.96 18.81 16.73
N GLY A 39 -1.36 18.53 15.48
CA GLY A 39 -1.90 17.22 15.09
C GLY A 39 -3.39 17.02 15.37
N PHE A 40 -4.02 17.90 16.14
CA PHE A 40 -5.45 17.86 16.44
C PHE A 40 -6.23 18.81 15.52
N ILE A 41 -7.41 18.39 15.09
CA ILE A 41 -8.32 19.21 14.29
C ILE A 41 -9.19 20.03 15.25
N ARG A 42 -9.07 21.35 15.17
CA ARG A 42 -9.86 22.30 15.96
C ARG A 42 -10.78 23.11 15.07
N LEU A 43 -12.00 23.32 15.54
CA LEU A 43 -13.06 24.05 14.85
C LEU A 43 -13.25 25.43 15.49
N ASN A 44 -13.76 26.36 14.69
CA ASN A 44 -14.16 27.68 15.18
C ASN A 44 -15.43 27.53 16.04
N GLY A 45 -15.32 27.89 17.32
CA GLY A 45 -16.43 27.74 18.26
C GLY A 45 -17.66 28.61 17.94
N ASN A 46 -17.46 29.74 17.27
CA ASN A 46 -18.56 30.62 16.87
C ASN A 46 -19.34 30.02 15.69
N GLU A 47 -18.62 29.42 14.75
CA GLU A 47 -19.20 28.79 13.56
C GLU A 47 -20.01 27.53 13.91
N VAL A 48 -19.50 26.72 14.84
CA VAL A 48 -20.22 25.53 15.35
C VAL A 48 -21.54 25.95 16.01
N LYS A 49 -21.55 27.06 16.75
CA LYS A 49 -22.78 27.59 17.37
C LYS A 49 -23.76 28.15 16.34
N SER A 50 -23.28 28.90 15.34
CA SER A 50 -24.15 29.43 14.28
C SER A 50 -24.71 28.35 13.36
N PHE A 51 -23.97 27.25 13.17
CA PHE A 51 -24.41 26.11 12.37
C PHE A 51 -25.64 25.42 12.97
N ASN A 52 -25.74 25.37 14.31
CA ASN A 52 -26.93 24.85 14.99
C ASN A 52 -28.18 25.73 14.77
N SER A 53 -27.98 27.05 14.59
CA SER A 53 -29.08 28.00 14.29
C SER A 53 -29.53 28.01 12.83
N GLY A 54 -29.00 27.11 11.97
CA GLY A 54 -29.43 26.95 10.58
C GLY A 54 -28.77 27.89 9.57
N TYR A 55 -27.79 28.71 9.98
CA TYR A 55 -27.02 29.56 9.08
C TYR A 55 -25.71 28.88 8.67
N VAL A 56 -25.52 28.67 7.37
CA VAL A 56 -24.26 28.15 6.79
C VAL A 56 -23.64 29.26 5.94
N PRO A 57 -22.59 29.95 6.43
CA PRO A 57 -21.80 30.82 5.57
C PRO A 57 -21.10 29.94 4.53
N ARG A 58 -21.29 30.23 3.24
CA ARG A 58 -20.34 29.76 2.21
C ARG A 58 -19.04 30.52 2.49
N ALA A 59 -18.05 29.82 3.02
CA ALA A 59 -16.70 30.36 3.05
C ALA A 59 -16.24 30.52 1.60
N ASP A 60 -16.19 31.77 1.12
CA ASP A 60 -15.40 32.11 -0.05
C ASP A 60 -13.98 31.64 0.23
N VAL A 61 -13.52 30.72 -0.61
CA VAL A 61 -12.20 30.11 -0.52
C VAL A 61 -11.19 31.17 -0.89
N GLY A 62 -10.72 31.90 0.11
CA GLY A 62 -9.56 32.78 0.02
C GLY A 62 -8.30 31.96 -0.28
N ASP A 63 -7.53 32.48 -1.21
CA ASP A 63 -6.29 31.93 -1.77
C ASP A 63 -5.37 31.34 -0.70
N HIS A 64 -5.23 30.01 -0.70
CA HIS A 64 -4.13 29.34 -0.05
C HIS A 64 -3.41 28.45 -1.07
N GLU A 65 -2.27 28.96 -1.54
CA GLU A 65 -1.20 28.23 -2.20
C GLU A 65 -0.86 26.97 -1.39
N MET A 66 -1.18 25.79 -1.91
CA MET A 66 -0.50 24.55 -1.55
C MET A 66 -0.51 23.58 -2.74
N ASP A 67 0.66 23.54 -3.37
CA ASP A 67 1.47 22.38 -3.68
C ASP A 67 0.85 21.17 -4.41
N ASP A 68 1.60 20.79 -5.43
CA ASP A 68 1.27 19.98 -6.57
C ASP A 68 1.29 18.49 -6.20
N SER A 69 0.13 17.85 -6.14
CA SER A 69 0.01 16.43 -6.48
C SER A 69 -1.43 16.04 -6.81
N HIS A 70 -1.60 15.68 -8.08
CA HIS A 70 -2.79 15.13 -8.72
C HIS A 70 -3.77 14.35 -7.83
N ARG A 71 -4.97 14.91 -7.64
CA ARG A 71 -6.21 14.14 -7.57
C ARG A 71 -7.31 14.86 -8.33
N ILE A 72 -7.43 14.53 -9.62
CA ILE A 72 -8.62 14.85 -10.42
C ILE A 72 -9.76 13.96 -9.92
N HIS A 73 -10.49 14.42 -8.90
CA HIS A 73 -11.86 13.97 -8.70
C HIS A 73 -12.76 14.94 -9.47
N ARG A 74 -13.10 14.59 -10.73
CA ARG A 74 -14.23 15.21 -11.42
C ARG A 74 -15.51 14.80 -10.69
N SER A 75 -15.94 15.61 -9.73
CA SER A 75 -17.33 15.56 -9.28
C SER A 75 -18.21 16.10 -10.41
N ILE A 76 -19.07 15.23 -10.95
CA ILE A 76 -19.96 15.48 -12.09
C ILE A 76 -21.06 16.53 -11.79
N ASN A 77 -21.12 17.07 -10.57
CA ASN A 77 -22.25 17.91 -10.13
C ASN A 77 -21.94 19.40 -10.05
N ASN A 78 -21.05 19.92 -10.90
CA ASN A 78 -20.84 21.36 -11.03
C ASN A 78 -21.36 21.86 -12.39
N PHE A 79 -22.64 21.60 -12.66
CA PHE A 79 -23.39 22.43 -13.60
C PHE A 79 -23.71 23.74 -12.88
N ALA A 80 -22.75 24.66 -12.94
CA ALA A 80 -23.01 26.06 -12.76
C ALA A 80 -24.11 26.47 -13.75
N ALA A 81 -25.07 27.25 -13.26
CA ALA A 81 -26.14 27.86 -14.03
C ALA A 81 -25.57 28.48 -15.32
N GLN A 82 -25.77 27.78 -16.44
CA GLN A 82 -25.55 28.31 -17.75
C GLN A 82 -26.92 28.79 -18.21
N ASP A 83 -27.11 30.11 -18.22
CA ASP A 83 -28.24 30.77 -18.88
C ASP A 83 -28.16 30.48 -20.39
N GLY A 84 -28.55 29.27 -20.77
CA GLY A 84 -28.95 28.95 -22.14
C GLY A 84 -30.43 29.25 -22.29
N PRO A 85 -30.90 29.68 -23.49
CA PRO A 85 -32.33 29.81 -23.72
C PRO A 85 -32.98 28.46 -23.42
N ALA A 86 -34.02 28.45 -22.60
CA ALA A 86 -34.80 27.25 -22.34
C ALA A 86 -35.36 26.76 -23.68
N ILE A 87 -34.70 25.76 -24.27
CA ILE A 87 -35.18 25.12 -25.49
C ILE A 87 -36.41 24.34 -25.06
N ASP A 88 -37.58 24.86 -25.40
CA ASP A 88 -38.84 24.16 -25.23
C ASP A 88 -38.84 22.98 -26.21
N VAL A 89 -38.47 21.81 -25.68
CA VAL A 89 -38.33 20.55 -26.42
C VAL A 89 -39.66 20.19 -27.11
N HIS A 90 -40.80 20.67 -26.63
CA HIS A 90 -42.09 20.46 -27.30
C HIS A 90 -42.25 21.31 -28.56
N ALA A 91 -41.76 22.55 -28.57
CA ALA A 91 -41.84 23.43 -29.73
C ALA A 91 -40.93 22.98 -30.88
N GLU A 92 -39.74 22.47 -30.57
CA GLU A 92 -38.78 22.01 -31.59
C GLU A 92 -39.23 20.69 -32.25
N VAL A 93 -39.84 19.78 -31.47
CA VAL A 93 -40.37 18.50 -31.97
C VAL A 93 -41.63 18.72 -32.82
N GLY A 94 -42.48 19.70 -32.49
CA GLY A 94 -43.64 20.08 -33.30
C GLY A 94 -43.28 20.62 -34.68
N ARG A 95 -42.12 21.31 -34.80
CA ARG A 95 -41.64 21.88 -36.07
C ARG A 95 -41.12 20.83 -37.06
N ILE A 96 -40.58 19.72 -36.57
CA ILE A 96 -39.97 18.67 -37.39
C ILE A 96 -41.02 17.67 -37.92
N LEU A 97 -42.13 17.49 -37.20
CA LEU A 97 -43.10 16.42 -37.47
C LEU A 97 -44.41 16.83 -38.17
N GLY A 98 -44.64 18.13 -38.40
CA GLY A 98 -45.85 18.62 -39.07
C GLY A 98 -47.08 18.60 -38.17
N GLU A 99 -47.88 19.65 -38.28
CA GLU A 99 -48.93 20.06 -37.33
C GLU A 99 -50.22 19.19 -37.36
N ASP A 100 -50.21 18.04 -38.04
CA ASP A 100 -51.41 17.22 -38.28
C ASP A 100 -51.49 15.94 -37.44
N VAL A 101 -50.60 15.73 -36.46
CA VAL A 101 -50.64 14.54 -35.58
C VAL A 101 -50.76 14.90 -34.10
N VAL A 102 -51.64 15.85 -33.80
CA VAL A 102 -52.22 16.02 -32.46
C VAL A 102 -53.46 15.13 -32.37
N LYS A 103 -53.25 13.82 -32.21
CA LYS A 103 -54.28 12.88 -31.74
C LYS A 103 -53.66 11.90 -30.75
N GLU A 104 -53.73 12.31 -29.50
CA GLU A 104 -53.85 11.59 -28.21
C GLU A 104 -53.05 10.32 -27.85
N ASP A 105 -52.35 9.60 -28.74
CA ASP A 105 -51.70 8.31 -28.35
C ASP A 105 -50.16 8.31 -28.33
N LYS A 106 -49.49 9.41 -28.72
CA LYS A 106 -48.01 9.40 -28.85
C LYS A 106 -47.25 9.56 -27.54
N SER A 107 -47.82 10.24 -26.54
CA SER A 107 -47.11 10.52 -25.28
C SER A 107 -46.85 9.23 -24.48
N GLU A 108 -47.82 8.33 -24.38
CA GLU A 108 -47.62 7.01 -23.73
C GLU A 108 -46.55 6.19 -24.44
N SER A 109 -46.49 6.23 -25.78
CA SER A 109 -45.47 5.51 -26.54
C SER A 109 -44.05 6.02 -26.28
N VAL A 110 -43.86 7.33 -26.08
CA VAL A 110 -42.54 7.91 -25.79
C VAL A 110 -42.04 7.48 -24.41
N TYR A 111 -42.92 7.48 -23.40
CA TYR A 111 -42.56 6.99 -22.07
C TYR A 111 -42.29 5.48 -22.06
N GLU A 112 -43.03 4.69 -22.83
CA GLU A 112 -42.77 3.26 -22.96
C GLU A 112 -41.39 2.99 -23.61
N ILE A 113 -41.02 3.76 -24.62
CA ILE A 113 -39.71 3.67 -25.29
C ILE A 113 -38.59 4.05 -24.31
N LEU A 114 -38.70 5.20 -23.63
CA LEU A 114 -37.72 5.65 -22.64
C LEU A 114 -37.59 4.65 -21.48
N PHE A 115 -38.69 4.07 -21.03
CA PHE A 115 -38.67 3.05 -19.99
C PHE A 115 -37.98 1.76 -20.44
N LYS A 116 -38.24 1.31 -21.67
CA LYS A 116 -37.56 0.14 -22.24
C LYS A 116 -36.06 0.38 -22.38
N GLU A 117 -35.67 1.53 -22.93
CA GLU A 117 -34.26 1.93 -23.08
C GLU A 117 -33.56 2.01 -21.72
N ALA A 118 -34.15 2.69 -20.74
CA ALA A 118 -33.59 2.77 -19.39
C ALA A 118 -33.46 1.38 -18.73
N ARG A 119 -34.43 0.48 -18.95
CA ARG A 119 -34.38 -0.88 -18.42
C ARG A 119 -33.27 -1.72 -19.09
N ASP A 120 -33.07 -1.53 -20.38
CA ASP A 120 -32.03 -2.22 -21.13
C ASP A 120 -30.64 -1.69 -20.75
N ASP A 121 -30.48 -0.38 -20.54
CA ASP A 121 -29.28 0.23 -19.97
C ASP A 121 -28.96 -0.32 -18.58
N ILE A 122 -29.96 -0.43 -17.70
CA ILE A 122 -29.78 -1.00 -16.36
C ILE A 122 -29.29 -2.44 -16.46
N LYS A 123 -29.84 -3.25 -17.37
CA LYS A 123 -29.36 -4.62 -17.60
C LYS A 123 -27.93 -4.65 -18.10
N GLU A 124 -27.56 -3.76 -19.03
CA GLU A 124 -26.20 -3.69 -19.55
C GLU A 124 -25.21 -3.32 -18.43
N TYR A 125 -25.56 -2.36 -17.57
CA TYR A 125 -24.75 -2.00 -16.42
C TYR A 125 -24.63 -3.13 -15.40
N GLN A 126 -25.71 -3.86 -15.13
CA GLN A 126 -25.68 -5.05 -14.27
C GLN A 126 -24.71 -6.10 -14.83
N GLN A 127 -24.79 -6.37 -16.13
CA GLN A 127 -23.92 -7.35 -16.79
C GLN A 127 -22.44 -6.91 -16.76
N LYS A 128 -22.15 -5.63 -17.02
CA LYS A 128 -20.79 -5.07 -16.89
C LYS A 128 -20.27 -5.20 -15.46
N LEU A 129 -21.12 -4.99 -14.47
CA LEU A 129 -20.76 -5.06 -13.05
C LEU A 129 -20.50 -6.50 -12.61
N GLU A 130 -21.29 -7.47 -13.09
CA GLU A 130 -21.03 -8.89 -12.88
C GLU A 130 -19.69 -9.33 -13.48
N ILE A 131 -19.39 -8.92 -14.71
CA ILE A 131 -18.11 -9.21 -15.37
C ILE A 131 -16.95 -8.58 -14.59
N ALA A 132 -17.10 -7.33 -14.14
CA ALA A 132 -16.10 -6.65 -13.35
C ALA A 132 -15.85 -7.37 -12.01
N ASN A 133 -16.92 -7.73 -11.28
CA ASN A 133 -16.81 -8.48 -10.03
C ASN A 133 -16.15 -9.84 -10.22
N TYR A 134 -16.50 -10.56 -11.29
CA TYR A 134 -15.86 -11.83 -11.61
C TYR A 134 -14.35 -11.66 -11.86
N ARG A 135 -13.95 -10.64 -12.63
CA ARG A 135 -12.52 -10.33 -12.87
C ARG A 135 -11.80 -9.91 -11.59
N VAL A 136 -12.44 -9.11 -10.74
CA VAL A 136 -11.88 -8.74 -9.43
C VAL A 136 -11.70 -9.98 -8.57
N GLY A 137 -12.67 -10.88 -8.51
CA GLY A 137 -12.55 -12.14 -7.77
C GLY A 137 -11.42 -13.03 -8.28
N GLN A 138 -11.23 -13.11 -9.61
CA GLN A 138 -10.08 -13.81 -10.19
C GLN A 138 -8.74 -13.17 -9.82
N LEU A 139 -8.65 -11.84 -9.88
CA LEU A 139 -7.45 -11.10 -9.50
C LEU A 139 -7.16 -11.23 -8.00
N GLU A 140 -8.18 -11.17 -7.15
CA GLU A 140 -8.05 -11.39 -5.71
C GLU A 140 -7.54 -12.79 -5.40
N ALA A 141 -8.07 -13.82 -6.05
CA ALA A 141 -7.55 -15.18 -5.91
C ALA A 141 -6.10 -15.30 -6.38
N GLN A 142 -5.76 -14.67 -7.52
CA GLN A 142 -4.39 -14.64 -8.01
C GLN A 142 -3.45 -13.90 -7.05
N VAL A 143 -3.90 -12.81 -6.43
CA VAL A 143 -3.12 -12.05 -5.44
C VAL A 143 -2.97 -12.84 -4.14
N GLN A 144 -4.02 -13.50 -3.65
CA GLN A 144 -3.96 -14.36 -2.46
C GLN A 144 -2.96 -15.52 -2.64
N HIS A 145 -2.88 -16.09 -3.84
CA HIS A 145 -1.93 -17.15 -4.15
C HIS A 145 -0.57 -16.64 -4.64
N SER A 146 -0.44 -15.33 -4.89
CA SER A 146 0.86 -14.74 -5.18
C SER A 146 1.62 -14.53 -3.88
N VAL A 147 2.75 -15.20 -3.73
CA VAL A 147 3.67 -14.90 -2.63
C VAL A 147 4.26 -13.51 -2.90
N PRO A 148 4.20 -12.57 -1.94
CA PRO A 148 4.83 -11.28 -2.09
C PRO A 148 6.31 -11.47 -2.46
N LEU A 149 6.76 -10.88 -3.57
CA LEU A 149 8.14 -11.01 -4.05
C LEU A 149 9.17 -10.62 -2.99
N LEU A 150 8.78 -9.76 -2.04
CA LEU A 150 9.57 -9.38 -0.87
C LEU A 150 9.83 -10.56 0.08
N GLU A 151 8.81 -11.36 0.39
CA GLU A 151 8.93 -12.52 1.28
C GLU A 151 9.76 -13.62 0.63
N PHE A 152 9.51 -13.92 -0.65
CA PHE A 152 10.31 -14.89 -1.40
C PHE A 152 11.79 -14.49 -1.47
N LYS A 153 12.09 -13.20 -1.72
CA LYS A 153 13.46 -12.69 -1.69
C LYS A 153 14.08 -12.76 -0.30
N ALA A 154 13.32 -12.46 0.75
CA ALA A 154 13.81 -12.55 2.12
C ALA A 154 14.11 -14.01 2.53
N GLU A 155 13.26 -14.95 2.11
CA GLU A 155 13.45 -16.38 2.34
C GLU A 155 14.63 -16.94 1.54
N GLY A 156 14.78 -16.53 0.27
CA GLY A 156 15.95 -16.85 -0.55
C GLY A 156 17.26 -16.38 0.09
N ARG A 157 17.31 -15.15 0.59
CA ARG A 157 18.51 -14.66 1.32
C ARG A 157 18.79 -15.46 2.58
N LYS A 158 17.75 -15.87 3.32
CA LYS A 158 17.90 -16.70 4.52
C LYS A 158 18.43 -18.10 4.18
N SER A 159 17.98 -18.71 3.08
CA SER A 159 18.47 -20.02 2.65
C SER A 159 19.90 -19.95 2.13
N GLU A 160 20.24 -18.94 1.32
CA GLU A 160 21.62 -18.66 0.88
C GLU A 160 22.57 -18.48 2.06
N ALA A 161 22.19 -17.66 3.06
CA ALA A 161 22.99 -17.47 4.26
C ALA A 161 23.20 -18.77 5.06
N LYS A 162 22.20 -19.67 5.09
CA LYS A 162 22.35 -21.01 5.71
C LYS A 162 23.33 -21.87 4.93
N VAL A 163 23.25 -21.86 3.59
CA VAL A 163 24.18 -22.61 2.72
C VAL A 163 25.61 -22.11 2.89
N GLU A 164 25.83 -20.79 2.94
CA GLU A 164 27.15 -20.21 3.18
C GLU A 164 27.72 -20.60 4.54
N LYS A 165 26.89 -20.58 5.60
CA LYS A 165 27.30 -21.06 6.93
C LYS A 165 27.73 -22.51 6.89
N ILE A 166 26.93 -23.40 6.29
CA ILE A 166 27.28 -24.83 6.16
C ILE A 166 28.58 -24.99 5.38
N LYS A 167 28.76 -24.24 4.28
CA LYS A 167 29.99 -24.27 3.47
C LYS A 167 31.21 -23.80 4.24
N SER A 168 31.08 -22.74 5.05
CA SER A 168 32.16 -22.25 5.91
C SER A 168 32.55 -23.27 6.98
N ILE A 169 31.57 -23.93 7.59
CA ILE A 169 31.78 -24.99 8.59
C ILE A 169 32.49 -26.18 7.93
N ALA A 170 32.04 -26.64 6.76
CA ALA A 170 32.68 -27.72 6.02
C ALA A 170 34.14 -27.40 5.65
N ARG A 171 34.42 -26.16 5.23
CA ARG A 171 35.80 -25.71 4.96
C ARG A 171 36.65 -25.72 6.22
N ASN A 172 36.12 -25.26 7.34
CA ASN A 172 36.83 -25.28 8.61
C ASN A 172 37.16 -26.72 9.04
N TYR A 173 36.20 -27.65 8.96
CA TYR A 173 36.45 -29.07 9.24
C TYR A 173 37.50 -29.69 8.30
N LEU A 174 37.50 -29.31 7.02
CA LEU A 174 38.50 -29.79 6.07
C LEU A 174 39.89 -29.23 6.40
N GLN A 175 39.98 -27.95 6.74
CA GLN A 175 41.22 -27.33 7.19
C GLN A 175 41.74 -27.94 8.50
N THR A 176 40.88 -28.18 9.48
CA THR A 176 41.29 -28.84 10.72
C THR A 176 41.77 -30.25 10.47
N ALA A 177 41.04 -31.04 9.67
CA ALA A 177 41.47 -32.39 9.27
C ALA A 177 42.85 -32.37 8.61
N LYS A 178 43.08 -31.44 7.67
CA LYS A 178 44.39 -31.27 7.00
C LYS A 178 45.49 -30.85 7.97
N SER A 179 45.19 -29.96 8.93
CA SER A 179 46.16 -29.55 9.94
C SER A 179 46.52 -30.68 10.90
N LEU A 180 45.55 -31.53 11.27
CA LEU A 180 45.80 -32.73 12.07
C LEU A 180 46.65 -33.75 11.30
N GLU A 181 46.37 -33.94 10.00
CA GLU A 181 47.17 -34.81 9.14
C GLU A 181 48.63 -34.35 9.09
N ASN A 182 48.88 -33.05 8.88
CA ASN A 182 50.21 -32.47 8.91
C ASN A 182 50.90 -32.65 10.28
N GLN A 183 50.17 -32.44 11.39
CA GLN A 183 50.72 -32.67 12.74
C GLN A 183 51.11 -34.13 12.93
N LEU A 184 50.28 -35.06 12.47
CA LEU A 184 50.53 -36.50 12.56
C LEU A 184 51.73 -36.91 11.68
N GLU A 185 51.88 -36.33 10.49
CA GLU A 185 53.06 -36.53 9.66
C GLU A 185 54.34 -36.00 10.34
N LEU A 186 54.26 -34.82 10.96
CA LEU A 186 55.37 -34.26 11.73
C LEU A 186 55.72 -35.14 12.94
N GLU A 187 54.73 -35.65 13.68
CA GLU A 187 54.97 -36.59 14.78
C GLU A 187 55.63 -37.89 14.30
N LYS A 188 55.18 -38.44 13.17
CA LYS A 188 55.80 -39.62 12.55
C LYS A 188 57.24 -39.36 12.14
N VAL A 189 57.53 -38.19 11.55
CA VAL A 189 58.90 -37.81 11.18
C VAL A 189 59.76 -37.60 12.43
N ASN A 190 59.24 -36.92 13.44
CA ASN A 190 59.95 -36.68 14.70
C ASN A 190 60.28 -38.00 15.42
N SER A 191 59.31 -38.93 15.47
CA SER A 191 59.52 -40.29 15.98
C SER A 191 60.65 -41.02 15.24
N LYS A 192 60.69 -40.95 13.90
CA LYS A 192 61.80 -41.51 13.10
C LYS A 192 63.14 -40.85 13.42
N VAL A 193 63.18 -39.53 13.58
CA VAL A 193 64.40 -38.79 13.96
C VAL A 193 64.92 -39.26 15.32
N TYR A 194 64.05 -39.41 16.32
CA TYR A 194 64.45 -39.93 17.63
C TYR A 194 64.99 -41.36 17.57
N ILE A 195 64.40 -42.23 16.75
CA ILE A 195 64.90 -43.61 16.56
C ILE A 195 66.29 -43.60 15.94
N ILE A 196 66.53 -42.77 14.91
CA ILE A 196 67.85 -42.64 14.27
C ILE A 196 68.87 -42.09 15.25
N LEU A 197 68.52 -41.02 15.98
CA LEU A 197 69.40 -40.41 16.97
C LEU A 197 69.77 -41.41 18.09
N LEU A 198 68.80 -42.19 18.56
CA LEU A 198 69.03 -43.25 19.55
C LEU A 198 69.94 -44.34 19.01
N ALA A 199 69.78 -44.77 17.75
CA ALA A 199 70.65 -45.75 17.11
C ALA A 199 72.09 -45.24 16.96
N VAL A 200 72.29 -43.96 16.63
CA VAL A 200 73.61 -43.32 16.55
C VAL A 200 74.28 -43.32 17.93
N ILE A 201 73.55 -42.92 18.98
CA ILE A 201 74.06 -42.93 20.37
C ILE A 201 74.44 -44.36 20.78
N LEU A 202 73.60 -45.35 20.47
CA LEU A 202 73.88 -46.75 20.80
C LEU A 202 75.13 -47.28 20.06
N GLY A 203 75.29 -46.91 18.79
CA GLY A 203 76.46 -47.29 17.97
C GLY A 203 77.77 -46.63 18.41
N LEU A 204 77.70 -45.47 19.05
CA LEU A 204 78.86 -44.79 19.65
C LEU A 204 79.39 -45.50 20.92
N GLN A 205 78.54 -46.22 21.65
CA GLN A 205 78.93 -46.92 22.88
C GLN A 205 80.09 -47.92 22.70
N PRO A 206 80.09 -48.85 21.72
CA PRO A 206 81.21 -49.78 21.52
C PRO A 206 82.49 -49.08 21.05
N ILE A 207 82.38 -47.99 20.29
CA ILE A 207 83.55 -47.22 19.82
C ILE A 207 84.26 -46.57 21.01
N LEU A 208 83.50 -45.99 21.95
CA LEU A 208 84.05 -45.40 23.17
C LEU A 208 84.71 -46.46 24.07
N TRP A 209 84.11 -47.65 24.17
CA TRP A 209 84.70 -48.77 24.90
C TRP A 209 86.03 -49.23 24.28
N TRP A 210 86.09 -49.34 22.96
CA TRP A 210 87.31 -49.72 22.24
C TRP A 210 88.43 -48.68 22.41
N LEU A 211 88.08 -47.39 22.43
CA LEU A 211 89.05 -46.31 22.66
C LEU A 211 89.58 -46.26 24.09
N LEU A 212 88.78 -46.65 25.09
CA LEU A 212 89.19 -46.67 26.51
C LEU A 212 90.10 -47.86 26.84
N GLN A 213 90.02 -48.95 26.08
CA GLN A 213 90.79 -50.18 26.35
C GLN A 213 92.21 -50.15 25.76
N LYS A 214 92.54 -49.13 24.96
CA LYS A 214 93.82 -48.97 24.28
C LYS A 214 94.64 -47.85 24.92
#